data_AF-A0A967SGT4-F1
#
_entry.id   AF-A0A967SGT4-F1
#
_cell.length_a   1.000
_cell.length_b   1.000
_cell.length_c   1.000
_cell.angle_alpha   90.00
_cell.angle_beta   90.00
_cell.angle_gamma   90.00
#
_symmetry.space_group_name_H-M   'P 1'
#
loop_
_entity.id
_entity.type
_entity.pdbx_description
1 polymer ?
#
loop_
_entity_poly.entity_id
_entity_poly.type
_entity_poly.pdbx_seq_one_letter_code
_entity_poly.pdbx_strand_id
1 'polypeptide(L)'
;QAQSGKFLADAVSEDGTLRHSGLFTLLEPGRDYYLHSSGLWVALRVPLRDDEALAVAYVTETGEVVGDPNAEAAAGTTPELRLVRGPVTIHQPGQPTWEWEMHQVYRLDSSAEVETSTLELVISLGHEAGGATFKEFAGGRIPLLRLFGLDDDAPADRLDEAHLFQPGSEMAALGPGTLRGTFVVFPTLEPFGRPPPVPSEGLSALETAAILGTDANAEIYDEVDPVIREGSSRFRLNFRYRVRLEGLLSSFNLGAFGIRQGSERITVDDRLLVRGVDYVIDYDLGLVTLLDPQATLGGNPDAEIRASWEQRSLFRIAPTTVFGLNART
;
A
#
# COMPACT_ATOMS: atom_id res chain seq x y z
N GLN A 1 4.43 5.47 -38.00
CA GLN A 1 5.03 4.29 -37.35
C GLN A 1 4.09 3.92 -36.21
N ALA A 2 3.36 2.81 -36.33
CA ALA A 2 2.47 2.33 -35.27
C ALA A 2 3.33 1.91 -34.06
N GLN A 3 3.18 2.58 -32.93
CA GLN A 3 3.73 2.10 -31.66
C GLN A 3 2.99 0.79 -31.31
N SER A 4 3.74 -0.31 -31.26
CA SER A 4 3.26 -1.66 -30.96
C SER A 4 2.38 -1.68 -29.70
N GLY A 5 1.15 -2.21 -29.80
CA GLY A 5 0.33 -2.61 -28.65
C GLY A 5 -0.59 -1.56 -28.01
N LYS A 6 -0.69 -0.34 -28.56
CA LYS A 6 -1.60 0.69 -28.05
C LYS A 6 -2.87 0.82 -28.89
N PHE A 7 -3.99 1.13 -28.25
CA PHE A 7 -5.27 1.41 -28.91
C PHE A 7 -5.90 2.71 -28.38
N LEU A 8 -6.70 3.38 -29.20
CA LEU A 8 -7.42 4.59 -28.79
C LEU A 8 -8.69 4.18 -28.04
N ALA A 9 -8.98 4.80 -26.90
CA ALA A 9 -10.23 4.60 -26.16
C ALA A 9 -10.65 5.87 -25.41
N ASP A 10 -11.93 5.93 -25.06
CA ASP A 10 -12.48 6.88 -24.11
C ASP A 10 -12.68 6.18 -22.77
N ALA A 11 -12.18 6.73 -21.67
CA ALA A 11 -12.40 6.22 -20.33
C ALA A 11 -13.24 7.21 -19.52
N VAL A 12 -14.28 6.72 -18.85
CA VAL A 12 -15.26 7.55 -18.15
C VAL A 12 -15.40 7.08 -16.70
N SER A 13 -15.37 8.01 -15.74
CA SER A 13 -15.61 7.69 -14.32
C SER A 13 -17.03 7.15 -14.10
N GLU A 14 -17.25 6.47 -12.98
CA GLU A 14 -18.57 5.91 -12.66
C GLU A 14 -19.70 6.93 -12.68
N ASP A 15 -19.46 8.11 -12.12
CA ASP A 15 -20.41 9.22 -12.04
C ASP A 15 -20.54 10.00 -13.37
N GLY A 16 -19.72 9.67 -14.38
CA GLY A 16 -19.69 10.36 -15.67
C GLY A 16 -19.06 11.75 -15.65
N THR A 17 -18.51 12.22 -14.52
CA THR A 17 -18.01 13.59 -14.39
C THR A 17 -16.61 13.77 -14.96
N LEU A 18 -15.80 12.70 -15.00
CA LEU A 18 -14.46 12.69 -15.54
C LEU A 18 -14.40 11.80 -16.79
N ARG A 19 -13.92 12.38 -17.90
CA ARG A 19 -13.64 11.67 -19.15
C ARG A 19 -12.17 11.88 -19.54
N HIS A 20 -11.51 10.79 -19.90
CA HIS A 20 -10.16 10.80 -20.45
C HIS A 20 -10.12 10.06 -21.79
N SER A 21 -9.71 10.74 -22.86
CA SER A 21 -9.55 10.15 -24.19
C SER A 21 -8.06 10.06 -24.51
N GLY A 22 -7.57 8.87 -24.87
CA GLY A 22 -6.14 8.66 -25.01
C GLY A 22 -5.75 7.30 -25.60
N LEU A 23 -4.43 7.10 -25.71
CA LEU A 23 -3.86 5.81 -26.11
C LEU A 23 -3.68 4.94 -24.86
N PHE A 24 -4.36 3.80 -24.83
CA PHE A 24 -4.25 2.80 -23.78
C PHE A 24 -3.38 1.63 -24.22
N THR A 25 -2.75 0.98 -23.25
CA THR A 25 -2.05 -0.30 -23.43
C THR A 25 -2.81 -1.35 -22.63
N LEU A 26 -3.11 -2.49 -23.24
CA LEU A 26 -3.74 -3.59 -22.53
C LEU A 26 -2.74 -4.20 -21.52
N LEU A 27 -3.13 -4.23 -20.25
CA LEU A 27 -2.35 -4.87 -19.20
C LEU A 27 -2.71 -6.36 -19.13
N GLU A 28 -1.71 -7.22 -18.92
CA GLU A 28 -1.90 -8.66 -18.80
C GLU A 28 -1.88 -9.11 -17.33
N PRO A 29 -2.90 -9.85 -16.85
CA PRO A 29 -2.86 -10.46 -15.53
C PRO A 29 -1.66 -11.38 -15.41
N GLY A 30 -0.98 -11.38 -14.26
CA GLY A 30 0.19 -12.24 -14.09
C GLY A 30 1.47 -11.69 -14.71
N ARG A 31 1.41 -10.63 -15.54
CA ARG A 31 2.57 -9.89 -16.05
C ARG A 31 2.64 -8.46 -15.54
N ASP A 32 1.55 -7.72 -15.66
CA ASP A 32 1.48 -6.27 -15.41
C ASP A 32 0.73 -5.94 -14.11
N TYR A 33 -0.25 -6.77 -13.75
CA TYR A 33 -1.01 -6.64 -12.50
C TYR A 33 -1.32 -8.00 -11.86
N TYR A 34 -1.78 -7.95 -10.62
CA TYR A 34 -2.40 -9.05 -9.89
C TYR A 34 -3.90 -8.79 -9.82
N LEU A 35 -4.71 -9.80 -10.15
CA LEU A 35 -6.15 -9.80 -9.92
C LEU A 35 -6.42 -10.71 -8.72
N HIS A 36 -7.08 -10.19 -7.69
CA HIS A 36 -7.47 -11.00 -6.56
C HIS A 36 -8.48 -12.06 -6.97
N SER A 37 -8.45 -13.23 -6.31
CA SER A 37 -9.34 -14.36 -6.64
C SER A 37 -10.82 -14.04 -6.51
N SER A 38 -11.18 -13.04 -5.67
CA SER A 38 -12.55 -12.54 -5.58
C SER A 38 -13.01 -11.74 -6.80
N GLY A 39 -12.09 -11.30 -7.67
CA GLY A 39 -12.39 -10.42 -8.81
C GLY A 39 -12.72 -8.97 -8.45
N LEU A 40 -12.69 -8.61 -7.16
CA LEU A 40 -13.15 -7.29 -6.68
C LEU A 40 -12.08 -6.21 -6.67
N TRP A 41 -10.80 -6.59 -6.72
CA TRP A 41 -9.71 -5.63 -6.70
C TRP A 41 -8.48 -6.13 -7.46
N VAL A 42 -7.68 -5.16 -7.90
CA VAL A 42 -6.44 -5.37 -8.64
C VAL A 42 -5.30 -4.63 -7.96
N ALA A 43 -4.09 -5.18 -8.07
CA ALA A 43 -2.87 -4.52 -7.63
C ALA A 43 -1.89 -4.46 -8.79
N LEU A 44 -1.48 -3.24 -9.14
CA LEU A 44 -0.48 -3.02 -10.19
C LEU A 44 0.90 -3.40 -9.67
N ARG A 45 1.74 -3.94 -10.55
CA ARG A 45 3.13 -4.28 -10.20
C ARG A 45 4.01 -3.04 -10.18
N VAL A 46 3.74 -2.15 -11.12
CA VAL A 46 4.39 -0.84 -11.21
C VAL A 46 3.33 0.20 -10.89
N PRO A 47 3.58 1.09 -9.91
CA PRO A 47 2.69 2.22 -9.65
C PRO A 47 2.49 3.04 -10.93
N LEU A 48 1.25 3.52 -11.13
CA LEU A 48 0.97 4.45 -12.22
C LEU A 48 1.75 5.73 -12.04
N ARG A 49 2.21 6.28 -13.17
CA ARG A 49 2.75 7.63 -13.20
C ARG A 49 1.62 8.64 -13.08
N ASP A 50 1.95 9.84 -12.62
CA ASP A 50 1.02 10.95 -12.44
C ASP A 50 0.30 11.37 -13.74
N ASP A 51 0.89 11.07 -14.90
CA ASP A 51 0.35 11.36 -16.23
C ASP A 51 -0.35 10.15 -16.88
N GLU A 52 -0.45 9.02 -16.18
CA GLU A 52 -1.10 7.80 -16.67
C GLU A 52 -2.50 7.63 -16.10
N ALA A 53 -3.39 7.06 -16.91
CA ALA A 53 -4.74 6.69 -16.53
C ALA A 53 -4.84 5.16 -16.41
N LEU A 54 -5.65 4.70 -15.46
CA LEU A 54 -6.06 3.30 -15.37
C LEU A 54 -7.56 3.19 -15.63
N ALA A 55 -7.91 2.33 -16.58
CA ALA A 55 -9.28 2.01 -16.94
C ALA A 55 -9.46 0.50 -17.04
N VAL A 56 -10.70 0.05 -16.85
CA VAL A 56 -11.09 -1.36 -16.86
C VAL A 56 -12.29 -1.58 -17.77
N ALA A 57 -12.40 -2.80 -18.28
CA ALA A 57 -13.63 -3.35 -18.84
C ALA A 57 -13.80 -4.77 -18.30
N TYR A 58 -15.01 -5.11 -17.88
CA TYR A 58 -15.30 -6.43 -17.31
C TYR A 58 -16.77 -6.81 -17.50
N VAL A 59 -17.04 -8.10 -17.33
CA VAL A 59 -18.39 -8.65 -17.27
C VAL A 59 -18.58 -9.27 -15.91
N THR A 60 -19.63 -8.87 -15.19
CA THR A 60 -19.95 -9.42 -13.87
C THR A 60 -20.50 -10.83 -13.99
N GLU A 61 -20.57 -11.56 -12.86
CA GLU A 61 -21.25 -12.86 -12.81
C GLU A 61 -22.75 -12.77 -13.16
N THR A 62 -23.37 -11.61 -12.93
CA THR A 62 -24.77 -11.35 -13.29
C THR A 62 -24.95 -11.02 -14.79
N GLY A 63 -23.85 -10.90 -15.55
CA GLY A 63 -23.85 -10.58 -16.97
C GLY A 63 -23.92 -9.09 -17.28
N GLU A 64 -23.76 -8.22 -16.27
CA GLU A 64 -23.61 -6.78 -16.49
C GLU A 64 -22.25 -6.50 -17.16
N VAL A 65 -22.28 -5.71 -18.23
CA VAL A 65 -21.09 -5.34 -19.00
C VAL A 65 -20.69 -3.92 -18.63
N VAL A 66 -19.47 -3.75 -18.13
CA VAL A 66 -18.90 -2.45 -17.77
C VAL A 66 -17.77 -2.12 -18.74
N GLY A 67 -17.89 -0.99 -19.44
CA GLY A 67 -17.03 -0.65 -20.57
C GLY A 67 -17.24 -1.60 -21.76
N ASP A 68 -16.40 -1.46 -22.79
CA ASP A 68 -16.38 -2.30 -23.98
C ASP A 68 -15.31 -3.41 -23.81
N PRO A 69 -15.69 -4.68 -23.62
CA PRO A 69 -14.73 -5.78 -23.59
C PRO A 69 -14.03 -5.95 -24.94
N ASN A 70 -12.76 -6.34 -24.93
CA ASN A 70 -11.90 -6.45 -26.13
C ASN A 70 -11.76 -5.12 -26.90
N ALA A 71 -11.69 -4.01 -26.17
CA ALA A 71 -11.55 -2.66 -26.72
C ALA A 71 -10.35 -2.53 -27.68
N GLU A 72 -9.26 -3.27 -27.46
CA GLU A 72 -8.08 -3.30 -28.32
C GLU A 72 -8.34 -3.83 -29.74
N ALA A 73 -9.44 -4.57 -29.94
CA ALA A 73 -9.85 -5.13 -31.22
C ALA A 73 -10.95 -4.29 -31.91
N ALA A 74 -11.40 -3.19 -31.31
CA ALA A 74 -12.46 -2.36 -31.86
C ALA A 74 -12.03 -1.73 -33.21
N ALA A 75 -12.83 -1.95 -34.25
CA ALA A 75 -12.57 -1.44 -35.59
C ALA A 75 -13.61 -0.38 -35.99
N GLY A 76 -13.16 0.84 -36.25
CA GLY A 76 -14.01 1.92 -36.79
C GLY A 76 -14.84 2.69 -35.74
N THR A 77 -14.71 2.36 -34.45
CA THR A 77 -15.28 3.10 -33.32
C THR A 77 -14.25 3.29 -32.22
N THR A 78 -14.38 4.35 -31.43
CA THR A 78 -13.60 4.51 -30.19
C THR A 78 -14.34 3.76 -29.08
N PRO A 79 -13.76 2.68 -28.52
CA PRO A 79 -14.36 1.96 -27.41
C PRO A 79 -14.41 2.81 -26.14
N GLU A 80 -15.41 2.58 -25.29
CA GLU A 80 -15.55 3.21 -23.99
C GLU A 80 -15.12 2.26 -22.86
N LEU A 81 -14.36 2.75 -21.88
CA LEU A 81 -13.85 2.00 -20.72
C LEU A 81 -14.30 2.66 -19.41
N ARG A 82 -14.33 1.91 -18.31
CA ARG A 82 -14.54 2.48 -16.96
C ARG A 82 -13.22 3.02 -16.43
N LEU A 83 -13.16 4.33 -16.19
CA LEU A 83 -12.01 4.98 -15.56
C LEU A 83 -11.98 4.67 -14.06
N VAL A 84 -10.88 4.09 -13.59
CA VAL A 84 -10.63 3.75 -12.18
C VAL A 84 -9.64 4.70 -11.55
N ARG A 85 -8.68 5.24 -12.33
CA ARG A 85 -7.79 6.32 -11.92
C ARG A 85 -7.49 7.24 -13.09
N GLY A 86 -7.77 8.53 -12.94
CA GLY A 86 -7.44 9.55 -13.94
C GLY A 86 -5.96 9.95 -13.92
N PRO A 87 -5.43 10.53 -15.02
CA PRO A 87 -4.10 11.10 -15.04
C PRO A 87 -4.14 12.46 -14.33
N VAL A 88 -3.66 12.49 -13.09
CA VAL A 88 -3.61 13.69 -12.26
C VAL A 88 -2.29 13.74 -11.49
N THR A 89 -1.68 14.92 -11.44
CA THR A 89 -0.45 15.15 -10.67
C THR A 89 -0.63 14.89 -9.19
N ILE A 90 -1.82 15.18 -8.66
CA ILE A 90 -2.18 14.89 -7.27
C ILE A 90 -3.56 14.25 -7.28
N HIS A 91 -3.60 12.96 -6.96
CA HIS A 91 -4.84 12.24 -6.71
C HIS A 91 -5.25 12.46 -5.25
N GLN A 92 -6.45 12.98 -5.02
CA GLN A 92 -6.86 13.46 -3.69
C GLN A 92 -8.38 13.34 -3.44
N PRO A 93 -8.83 13.40 -2.17
CA PRO A 93 -10.23 13.29 -1.78
C PRO A 93 -11.13 14.25 -2.52
N GLY A 94 -12.36 13.79 -2.79
CA GLY A 94 -13.33 14.53 -3.57
C GLY A 94 -13.11 14.48 -5.09
N GLN A 95 -12.03 13.85 -5.58
CA GLN A 95 -11.90 13.56 -7.01
C GLN A 95 -12.71 12.31 -7.41
N PRO A 96 -13.25 12.24 -8.64
CA PRO A 96 -14.16 11.16 -9.08
C PRO A 96 -13.59 9.74 -8.97
N THR A 97 -12.27 9.61 -8.99
CA THR A 97 -11.57 8.31 -8.93
C THR A 97 -10.95 8.00 -7.57
N TRP A 98 -11.06 8.91 -6.59
CA TRP A 98 -10.39 8.75 -5.29
C TRP A 98 -10.84 7.49 -4.54
N GLU A 99 -12.14 7.25 -4.47
CA GLU A 99 -12.71 6.13 -3.70
C GLU A 99 -12.45 4.75 -4.34
N TRP A 100 -11.91 4.71 -5.57
CA TRP A 100 -11.53 3.48 -6.24
C TRP A 100 -10.14 2.98 -5.81
N GLU A 101 -9.39 3.77 -5.06
CA GLU A 101 -8.13 3.35 -4.47
C GLU A 101 -8.34 2.66 -3.12
N MET A 102 -7.61 1.57 -2.91
CA MET A 102 -7.62 0.85 -1.63
C MET A 102 -6.66 1.55 -0.64
N HIS A 103 -7.23 2.13 0.42
CA HIS A 103 -6.49 2.82 1.49
C HIS A 103 -6.31 1.95 2.76
N GLN A 104 -6.71 0.69 2.67
CA GLN A 104 -6.78 -0.26 3.79
C GLN A 104 -5.76 -1.39 3.71
N VAL A 105 -4.85 -1.37 2.72
CA VAL A 105 -3.83 -2.41 2.51
C VAL A 105 -2.45 -1.86 2.85
N TYR A 106 -1.80 -2.46 3.83
CA TYR A 106 -0.51 -2.02 4.33
C TYR A 106 0.53 -3.10 4.07
N ARG A 107 1.62 -2.74 3.37
CA ARG A 107 2.75 -3.66 3.19
C ARG A 107 3.47 -3.83 4.52
N LEU A 108 3.67 -5.07 4.90
CA LEU A 108 4.40 -5.48 6.09
C LEU A 108 5.85 -5.81 5.74
N ASP A 109 6.05 -6.57 4.66
CA ASP A 109 7.37 -6.89 4.11
C ASP A 109 7.30 -7.02 2.58
N SER A 110 8.46 -6.89 1.93
CA SER A 110 8.58 -7.05 0.48
C SER A 110 8.73 -8.50 0.02
N SER A 111 9.06 -9.38 0.94
CA SER A 111 9.15 -10.82 0.78
C SER A 111 7.80 -11.47 1.03
N ALA A 112 7.51 -12.51 0.26
CA ALA A 112 6.44 -13.45 0.56
C ALA A 112 6.88 -14.51 1.59
N GLU A 113 8.14 -14.50 2.02
CA GLU A 113 8.74 -15.49 2.93
C GLU A 113 8.65 -15.10 4.41
N VAL A 114 7.74 -14.19 4.75
CA VAL A 114 7.39 -13.89 6.14
C VAL A 114 6.72 -15.12 6.73
N GLU A 115 7.24 -15.60 7.86
CA GLU A 115 6.63 -16.67 8.61
C GLU A 115 5.44 -16.12 9.40
N THR A 116 4.24 -16.22 8.81
CA THR A 116 2.98 -15.65 9.34
C THR A 116 2.70 -16.06 10.78
N SER A 117 3.06 -17.28 11.17
CA SER A 117 2.89 -17.81 12.53
C SER A 117 3.73 -17.08 13.59
N THR A 118 4.76 -16.33 13.19
CA THR A 118 5.62 -15.53 14.08
C THR A 118 5.23 -14.05 14.11
N LEU A 119 4.22 -13.67 13.34
CA LEU A 119 3.85 -12.27 13.18
C LEU A 119 3.06 -11.75 14.38
N GLU A 120 3.58 -10.69 14.98
CA GLU A 120 2.91 -9.88 15.97
C GLU A 120 2.66 -8.48 15.39
N LEU A 121 1.42 -7.99 15.53
CA LEU A 121 1.03 -6.63 15.17
C LEU A 121 0.50 -5.90 16.40
N VAL A 122 1.12 -4.77 16.72
CA VAL A 122 0.62 -3.83 17.74
C VAL A 122 0.22 -2.52 17.08
N ILE A 123 -1.04 -2.13 17.26
CA ILE A 123 -1.55 -0.82 16.84
C ILE A 123 -1.58 0.11 18.05
N SER A 124 -0.96 1.29 17.91
CA SER A 124 -0.92 2.31 18.96
C SER A 124 -1.44 3.66 18.46
N LEU A 125 -2.19 4.37 19.30
CA LEU A 125 -2.54 5.78 19.11
C LEU A 125 -1.37 6.66 19.59
N GLY A 126 -0.68 7.35 18.68
CA GLY A 126 0.50 8.15 18.98
C GLY A 126 1.82 7.35 18.97
N HIS A 127 2.83 7.80 19.70
CA HIS A 127 4.19 7.23 19.68
C HIS A 127 4.33 5.97 20.55
N GLU A 128 5.13 4.99 20.12
CA GLU A 128 5.32 3.66 20.76
C GLU A 128 5.67 3.71 22.27
N ALA A 129 6.43 4.73 22.73
CA ALA A 129 6.85 4.83 24.13
C ALA A 129 5.74 5.28 25.10
N GLY A 130 4.54 5.61 24.61
CA GLY A 130 3.43 6.08 25.47
C GLY A 130 2.05 6.12 24.82
N GLY A 131 1.89 5.59 23.60
CA GLY A 131 0.63 5.55 22.89
C GLY A 131 -0.30 4.45 23.42
N ALA A 132 -1.60 4.75 23.49
CA ALA A 132 -2.59 3.76 23.92
C ALA A 132 -2.76 2.67 22.86
N THR A 133 -2.77 1.41 23.28
CA THR A 133 -3.01 0.24 22.40
C THR A 133 -4.41 -0.35 22.56
N PHE A 134 -5.25 0.27 23.36
CA PHE A 134 -6.63 -0.15 23.66
C PHE A 134 -7.51 1.06 23.95
N LYS A 135 -8.84 0.85 23.95
CA LYS A 135 -9.84 1.79 24.47
C LYS A 135 -10.56 1.16 25.66
N GLU A 136 -10.91 1.99 26.63
CA GLU A 136 -11.74 1.57 27.76
C GLU A 136 -13.21 1.61 27.32
N PHE A 137 -13.92 0.49 27.48
CA PHE A 137 -15.34 0.37 27.17
C PHE A 137 -16.02 -0.61 28.13
N ALA A 138 -17.21 -0.27 28.62
CA ALA A 138 -17.99 -1.10 29.56
C ALA A 138 -17.22 -1.64 30.79
N GLY A 139 -16.18 -0.91 31.25
CA GLY A 139 -15.34 -1.31 32.38
C GLY A 139 -14.24 -2.32 32.04
N GLY A 140 -14.03 -2.61 30.75
CA GLY A 140 -12.93 -3.43 30.23
C GLY A 140 -12.11 -2.68 29.17
N ARG A 141 -11.06 -3.35 28.69
CA ARG A 141 -10.16 -2.83 27.66
C ARG A 141 -10.35 -3.61 26.37
N ILE A 142 -10.63 -2.90 25.29
CA ILE A 142 -10.69 -3.46 23.94
C ILE A 142 -9.43 -3.02 23.19
N PRO A 143 -8.55 -3.96 22.78
CA PRO A 143 -7.37 -3.63 21.99
C PRO A 143 -7.72 -2.91 20.68
N LEU A 144 -6.90 -1.97 20.25
CA LEU A 144 -7.06 -1.29 18.96
C LEU A 144 -7.00 -2.27 17.80
N LEU A 145 -6.21 -3.34 17.91
CA LEU A 145 -6.16 -4.43 16.93
C LEU A 145 -7.56 -5.01 16.67
N ARG A 146 -8.31 -5.29 17.73
CA ARG A 146 -9.68 -5.79 17.67
C ARG A 146 -10.67 -4.73 17.19
N LEU A 147 -10.55 -3.47 17.65
CA LEU A 147 -11.41 -2.37 17.18
C LEU A 147 -11.27 -2.10 15.68
N PHE A 148 -10.11 -2.39 15.10
CA PHE A 148 -9.90 -2.30 13.65
C PHE A 148 -10.20 -3.61 12.90
N GLY A 149 -10.75 -4.62 13.59
CA GLY A 149 -11.24 -5.87 13.02
C GLY A 149 -10.14 -6.79 12.50
N LEU A 150 -8.99 -6.82 13.17
CA LEU A 150 -7.87 -7.70 12.82
C LEU A 150 -7.71 -8.91 13.77
N ASP A 151 -8.57 -9.02 14.79
CA ASP A 151 -8.62 -10.07 15.82
C ASP A 151 -10.09 -10.51 15.99
N ASP A 152 -10.59 -11.24 14.98
CA ASP A 152 -11.91 -11.86 14.96
C ASP A 152 -11.93 -13.14 15.82
N ASP A 153 -10.83 -13.88 15.87
CA ASP A 153 -10.62 -15.07 16.73
C ASP A 153 -10.33 -14.71 18.21
N ALA A 154 -10.85 -13.58 18.67
CA ALA A 154 -10.77 -13.14 20.06
C ALA A 154 -11.13 -14.28 21.04
N PRO A 155 -10.41 -14.45 22.17
CA PRO A 155 -9.55 -13.47 22.82
C PRO A 155 -8.05 -13.69 22.56
N ALA A 156 -7.67 -14.13 21.35
CA ALA A 156 -6.27 -14.41 21.06
C ALA A 156 -5.37 -13.16 21.08
N ASP A 157 -5.96 -11.95 21.01
CA ASP A 157 -5.27 -10.65 21.00
C ASP A 157 -4.14 -10.64 19.96
N ARG A 158 -4.34 -11.32 18.82
CA ARG A 158 -3.35 -11.49 17.77
C ARG A 158 -3.98 -11.22 16.42
N LEU A 159 -3.12 -10.89 15.45
CA LEU A 159 -3.55 -10.72 14.07
C LEU A 159 -3.99 -12.06 13.50
N ASP A 160 -5.21 -12.12 12.96
CA ASP A 160 -5.69 -13.32 12.28
C ASP A 160 -5.06 -13.45 10.89
N GLU A 161 -4.68 -14.68 10.53
CA GLU A 161 -4.07 -14.96 9.24
C GLU A 161 -4.99 -14.64 8.06
N ALA A 162 -6.31 -14.58 8.27
CA ALA A 162 -7.28 -14.17 7.25
C ALA A 162 -7.07 -12.72 6.76
N HIS A 163 -6.45 -11.88 7.58
CA HIS A 163 -6.12 -10.49 7.24
C HIS A 163 -4.71 -10.35 6.66
N LEU A 164 -4.00 -11.47 6.46
CA LEU A 164 -2.71 -11.51 5.79
C LEU A 164 -2.87 -11.88 4.33
N PHE A 165 -2.26 -11.06 3.47
CA PHE A 165 -2.24 -11.28 2.04
C PHE A 165 -0.79 -11.47 1.58
N GLN A 166 -0.48 -12.68 1.12
CA GLN A 166 0.79 -13.03 0.49
C GLN A 166 0.55 -13.43 -0.97
N PRO A 167 0.62 -12.47 -1.90
CA PRO A 167 0.47 -12.78 -3.31
C PRO A 167 1.59 -13.74 -3.75
N GLY A 168 1.22 -15.00 -4.02
CA GLY A 168 2.11 -15.94 -4.70
C GLY A 168 2.54 -17.20 -3.96
N SER A 169 1.96 -17.61 -2.83
CA SER A 169 2.19 -18.97 -2.31
C SER A 169 1.69 -20.07 -3.26
N GLU A 170 0.61 -19.81 -4.03
CA GLU A 170 0.09 -20.72 -5.07
C GLU A 170 0.58 -20.36 -6.49
N MET A 171 1.05 -19.11 -6.69
CA MET A 171 1.32 -18.52 -8.01
C MET A 171 2.81 -18.37 -8.33
N ALA A 172 3.70 -18.85 -7.45
CA ALA A 172 5.16 -18.84 -7.63
C ALA A 172 5.62 -19.54 -8.94
N ALA A 173 4.76 -20.38 -9.54
CA ALA A 173 5.04 -21.08 -10.79
C ALA A 173 4.89 -20.23 -12.06
N LEU A 174 4.28 -19.03 -12.02
CA LEU A 174 3.98 -18.24 -13.23
C LEU A 174 5.09 -17.28 -13.69
N GLY A 175 6.34 -17.51 -13.24
CA GLY A 175 7.51 -16.81 -13.78
C GLY A 175 7.83 -15.47 -13.11
N PRO A 176 8.86 -14.76 -13.61
CA PRO A 176 9.31 -13.51 -13.02
C PRO A 176 8.24 -12.41 -13.16
N GLY A 177 7.77 -11.87 -12.04
CA GLY A 177 6.93 -10.67 -12.02
C GLY A 177 5.81 -10.64 -10.96
N THR A 178 5.41 -11.77 -10.37
CA THR A 178 4.30 -11.82 -9.38
C THR A 178 4.45 -10.70 -8.34
N LEU A 179 3.34 -10.02 -8.00
CA LEU A 179 3.33 -9.10 -6.86
C LEU A 179 3.90 -9.85 -5.66
N ARG A 180 5.05 -9.41 -5.13
CA ARG A 180 5.71 -10.07 -3.99
C ARG A 180 5.59 -9.18 -2.76
N GLY A 181 5.36 -9.82 -1.64
CA GLY A 181 5.29 -9.17 -0.35
C GLY A 181 4.35 -9.90 0.59
N THR A 182 4.33 -9.41 1.82
CA THR A 182 3.33 -9.75 2.82
C THR A 182 2.63 -8.46 3.17
N PHE A 183 1.29 -8.48 3.14
CA PHE A 183 0.45 -7.31 3.38
C PHE A 183 -0.56 -7.63 4.48
N VAL A 184 -0.89 -6.61 5.27
CA VAL A 184 -2.07 -6.64 6.15
C VAL A 184 -3.20 -5.92 5.44
N VAL A 185 -4.35 -6.58 5.36
CA VAL A 185 -5.57 -6.06 4.74
C VAL A 185 -6.59 -5.84 5.84
N PHE A 186 -6.96 -4.58 6.07
CA PHE A 186 -8.04 -4.27 6.99
C PHE A 186 -9.41 -4.56 6.34
N PRO A 187 -10.44 -4.90 7.14
CA PRO A 187 -11.73 -5.37 6.62
C PRO A 187 -12.67 -4.25 6.14
N THR A 188 -12.32 -2.97 6.33
CA THR A 188 -13.07 -1.82 5.79
C THR A 188 -12.17 -0.93 4.94
N LEU A 189 -12.75 -0.12 4.04
CA LEU A 189 -11.98 0.77 3.15
C LEU A 189 -11.27 1.91 3.90
N GLU A 190 -11.83 2.33 5.04
CA GLU A 190 -11.32 3.43 5.86
C GLU A 190 -11.20 3.00 7.33
N PRO A 191 -10.38 1.99 7.68
CA PRO A 191 -10.39 1.38 9.01
C PRO A 191 -10.17 2.36 10.17
N PHE A 192 -9.35 3.39 9.95
CA PHE A 192 -9.02 4.35 11.00
C PHE A 192 -10.08 5.45 11.18
N GLY A 193 -10.93 5.69 10.18
CA GLY A 193 -12.01 6.69 10.21
C GLY A 193 -13.39 6.05 10.45
N ARG A 194 -13.65 4.94 9.76
CA ARG A 194 -14.89 4.16 9.76
C ARG A 194 -14.54 2.68 10.06
N PRO A 195 -14.35 2.33 11.35
CA PRO A 195 -13.95 0.98 11.74
C PRO A 195 -15.06 -0.05 11.45
N PRO A 196 -14.71 -1.34 11.33
CA PRO A 196 -15.68 -2.43 11.18
C PRO A 196 -16.55 -2.60 12.44
N PRO A 197 -17.64 -3.38 12.37
CA PRO A 197 -18.22 -3.98 13.58
C PRO A 197 -17.20 -4.91 14.25
N VAL A 198 -17.39 -5.15 15.56
CA VAL A 198 -16.58 -6.10 16.34
C VAL A 198 -17.53 -7.16 16.94
N PRO A 199 -17.86 -8.22 16.19
CA PRO A 199 -18.84 -9.22 16.64
C PRO A 199 -18.44 -9.94 17.92
N SER A 200 -17.15 -10.14 18.16
CA SER A 200 -16.61 -10.76 19.37
C SER A 200 -16.92 -9.96 20.64
N GLU A 201 -17.12 -8.65 20.53
CA GLU A 201 -17.53 -7.75 21.61
C GLU A 201 -19.03 -7.39 21.54
N GLY A 202 -19.76 -7.94 20.56
CA GLY A 202 -21.17 -7.60 20.30
C GLY A 202 -21.39 -6.17 19.79
N LEU A 203 -20.36 -5.55 19.20
CA LEU A 203 -20.40 -4.14 18.78
C LEU A 203 -20.76 -4.01 17.29
N SER A 204 -21.70 -3.14 16.99
CA SER A 204 -21.92 -2.63 15.63
C SER A 204 -20.79 -1.70 15.18
N ALA A 205 -20.73 -1.40 13.88
CA ALA A 205 -19.78 -0.42 13.34
C ALA A 205 -20.00 0.98 13.96
N LEU A 206 -21.26 1.35 14.24
CA LEU A 206 -21.60 2.62 14.87
C LEU A 206 -21.08 2.70 16.32
N GLU A 207 -21.24 1.63 17.09
CA GLU A 207 -20.72 1.56 18.46
C GLU A 207 -19.18 1.55 18.47
N THR A 208 -18.56 0.81 17.55
CA THR A 208 -17.10 0.78 17.39
C THR A 208 -16.54 2.17 17.07
N ALA A 209 -17.19 2.89 16.15
CA ALA A 209 -16.86 4.28 15.84
C ALA A 209 -17.06 5.21 17.05
N ALA A 210 -18.12 5.02 17.84
CA ALA A 210 -18.36 5.78 19.06
C ALA A 210 -17.29 5.52 20.14
N ILE A 211 -16.76 4.30 20.23
CA ILE A 211 -15.66 3.94 21.13
C ILE A 211 -14.37 4.66 20.72
N LEU A 212 -14.02 4.68 19.42
CA LEU A 212 -12.89 5.47 18.93
C LEU A 212 -13.10 6.96 19.20
N GLY A 213 -14.32 7.46 18.98
CA GLY A 213 -14.71 8.84 19.27
C GLY A 213 -13.81 9.84 18.56
N THR A 214 -13.17 10.73 19.32
CA THR A 214 -12.26 11.75 18.77
C THR A 214 -10.99 11.17 18.18
N ASP A 215 -10.64 9.91 18.49
CA ASP A 215 -9.43 9.28 17.97
C ASP A 215 -9.62 8.73 16.55
N ALA A 216 -10.87 8.59 16.09
CA ALA A 216 -11.15 8.26 14.69
C ALA A 216 -10.47 9.27 13.76
N ASN A 217 -9.77 8.75 12.76
CA ASN A 217 -8.93 9.51 11.85
C ASN A 217 -9.52 9.52 10.43
N ALA A 218 -10.62 10.23 10.24
CA ALA A 218 -11.18 10.48 8.91
C ALA A 218 -10.29 11.39 8.06
N GLU A 219 -9.45 12.21 8.71
CA GLU A 219 -8.63 13.24 8.08
C GLU A 219 -7.64 12.65 7.05
N ILE A 220 -7.13 11.44 7.26
CA ILE A 220 -6.24 10.77 6.28
C ILE A 220 -6.98 10.31 4.99
N TYR A 221 -8.31 10.28 5.00
CA TYR A 221 -9.16 9.85 3.88
C TYR A 221 -9.90 11.00 3.20
N ASP A 222 -10.23 12.06 3.96
CA ASP A 222 -11.10 13.15 3.50
C ASP A 222 -10.35 14.46 3.25
N GLU A 223 -9.17 14.67 3.84
CA GLU A 223 -8.44 15.94 3.70
C GLU A 223 -7.83 16.09 2.29
N VAL A 224 -8.16 17.20 1.65
CA VAL A 224 -7.77 17.51 0.28
C VAL A 224 -6.32 18.00 0.22
N ASP A 225 -5.87 18.76 1.22
CA ASP A 225 -4.48 19.22 1.28
C ASP A 225 -3.57 18.06 1.69
N PRO A 226 -2.68 17.59 0.80
CA PRO A 226 -1.81 16.45 1.10
C PRO A 226 -0.87 16.73 2.28
N VAL A 227 -0.46 17.98 2.52
CA VAL A 227 0.44 18.31 3.64
C VAL A 227 -0.28 18.14 4.98
N ILE A 228 -1.53 18.60 5.06
CA ILE A 228 -2.35 18.46 6.27
C ILE A 228 -2.69 16.98 6.49
N ARG A 229 -3.14 16.30 5.42
CA ARG A 229 -3.49 14.88 5.44
C ARG A 229 -2.35 13.99 5.92
N GLU A 230 -1.12 14.25 5.51
CA GLU A 230 0.05 13.48 5.95
C GLU A 230 0.38 13.75 7.42
N GLY A 231 0.28 15.02 7.83
CA GLY A 231 0.47 15.47 9.20
C GLY A 231 -0.58 14.96 10.19
N SER A 232 -1.73 14.48 9.71
CA SER A 232 -2.83 14.01 10.55
C SER A 232 -2.73 12.53 10.95
N SER A 233 -1.60 11.87 10.68
CA SER A 233 -1.37 10.47 11.08
C SER A 233 -1.46 10.27 12.60
N ARG A 234 -2.47 9.52 13.08
CA ARG A 234 -2.71 9.25 14.52
C ARG A 234 -2.29 7.88 14.98
N PHE A 235 -2.43 6.86 14.14
CA PHE A 235 -2.16 5.47 14.48
C PHE A 235 -0.81 5.02 13.94
N ARG A 236 -0.15 4.11 14.66
CA ARG A 236 1.08 3.45 14.23
C ARG A 236 0.91 1.94 14.29
N LEU A 237 1.39 1.26 13.26
CA LEU A 237 1.39 -0.19 13.13
C LEU A 237 2.82 -0.67 13.38
N ASN A 238 3.02 -1.48 14.40
CA ASN A 238 4.32 -2.04 14.75
C ASN A 238 4.28 -3.54 14.52
N PHE A 239 5.13 -4.02 13.61
CA PHE A 239 5.22 -5.42 13.23
C PHE A 239 6.47 -6.06 13.83
N ARG A 240 6.36 -7.29 14.31
CA ARG A 240 7.49 -8.16 14.66
C ARG A 240 7.26 -9.52 14.01
N TYR A 241 8.22 -10.01 13.24
CA TYR A 241 8.11 -11.27 12.52
C TYR A 241 9.47 -11.82 12.17
N ARG A 242 9.50 -13.07 11.73
CA ARG A 242 10.68 -13.70 11.12
C ARG A 242 10.48 -13.84 9.62
N VAL A 243 11.57 -13.70 8.88
CA VAL A 243 11.63 -14.01 7.44
C VAL A 243 12.57 -15.18 7.26
N ARG A 244 12.15 -16.18 6.48
CA ARG A 244 13.03 -17.29 6.10
C ARG A 244 13.76 -16.91 4.81
N LEU A 245 15.09 -16.94 4.85
CA LEU A 245 15.94 -16.64 3.71
C LEU A 245 16.79 -17.87 3.41
N GLU A 246 16.73 -18.38 2.18
CA GLU A 246 17.59 -19.47 1.71
C GLU A 246 18.83 -18.91 1.01
N GLY A 247 20.02 -19.29 1.49
CA GLY A 247 21.31 -18.93 0.89
C GLY A 247 22.04 -17.74 1.56
N LEU A 248 23.14 -17.30 0.94
CA LEU A 248 23.91 -16.15 1.43
C LEU A 248 23.11 -14.86 1.18
N LEU A 249 22.86 -14.12 2.25
CA LEU A 249 22.16 -12.84 2.24
C LEU A 249 22.99 -11.78 1.47
N SER A 250 22.76 -11.65 0.16
CA SER A 250 23.41 -10.60 -0.65
C SER A 250 22.61 -9.30 -0.72
N SER A 251 21.31 -9.39 -0.46
CA SER A 251 20.40 -8.26 -0.45
C SER A 251 19.21 -8.54 0.45
N PHE A 252 18.71 -7.50 1.10
CA PHE A 252 17.49 -7.54 1.88
C PHE A 252 16.67 -6.29 1.62
N ASN A 253 15.36 -6.41 1.76
CA ASN A 253 14.48 -5.27 1.63
C ASN A 253 14.17 -4.71 3.03
N LEU A 254 14.09 -3.38 3.12
CA LEU A 254 13.69 -2.71 4.36
C LEU A 254 12.16 -2.73 4.56
N GLY A 255 11.39 -3.39 3.71
CA GLY A 255 9.93 -3.46 3.82
C GLY A 255 9.21 -2.14 3.55
N ALA A 256 9.90 -1.12 3.05
CA ALA A 256 9.38 0.22 2.87
C ALA A 256 9.73 0.79 1.49
N PHE A 257 8.76 1.43 0.84
CA PHE A 257 8.97 2.17 -0.41
C PHE A 257 9.12 3.66 -0.15
N GLY A 258 9.86 4.36 -1.00
CA GLY A 258 10.04 5.80 -0.85
C GLY A 258 10.77 6.19 0.43
N ILE A 259 11.78 5.42 0.82
CA ILE A 259 12.61 5.71 1.99
C ILE A 259 13.28 7.07 1.81
N ARG A 260 13.27 7.88 2.87
CA ARG A 260 13.94 9.17 2.89
C ARG A 260 15.44 8.95 2.78
N GLN A 261 16.02 9.45 1.69
CA GLN A 261 17.46 9.32 1.43
C GLN A 261 18.30 9.78 2.62
N GLY A 262 19.21 8.91 3.09
CA GLY A 262 20.10 9.18 4.22
C GLY A 262 19.46 9.01 5.59
N SER A 263 18.20 8.58 5.67
CA SER A 263 17.56 8.21 6.94
C SER A 263 17.93 6.82 7.41
N GLU A 264 18.45 5.97 6.50
CA GLU A 264 18.80 4.60 6.80
C GLU A 264 19.99 4.54 7.77
N ARG A 265 19.85 3.72 8.82
CA ARG A 265 20.95 3.28 9.68
C ARG A 265 20.90 1.76 9.73
N ILE A 266 21.94 1.12 9.23
CA ILE A 266 22.05 -0.34 9.15
C ILE A 266 23.26 -0.77 9.94
N THR A 267 23.08 -1.71 10.87
CA THR A 267 24.15 -2.30 11.68
C THR A 267 24.18 -3.81 11.52
N VAL A 268 25.37 -4.40 11.54
CA VAL A 268 25.61 -5.85 11.62
C VAL A 268 26.42 -6.14 12.86
N ASP A 269 25.93 -6.95 13.78
CA ASP A 269 26.58 -7.27 15.07
C ASP A 269 27.12 -5.98 15.76
N ASP A 270 26.25 -4.96 15.85
CA ASP A 270 26.52 -3.61 16.38
C ASP A 270 27.53 -2.74 15.58
N ARG A 271 28.08 -3.22 14.46
CA ARG A 271 28.88 -2.42 13.52
C ARG A 271 27.98 -1.66 12.55
N LEU A 272 28.03 -0.33 12.58
CA LEU A 272 27.36 0.52 11.59
C LEU A 272 27.98 0.31 10.20
N LEU A 273 27.13 -0.02 9.22
CA LEU A 273 27.50 -0.14 7.83
C LEU A 273 27.55 1.23 7.14
N VAL A 274 28.49 1.38 6.20
CA VAL A 274 28.72 2.60 5.44
C VAL A 274 28.16 2.44 4.02
N ARG A 275 27.19 3.29 3.67
CA ARG A 275 26.62 3.33 2.31
C ARG A 275 27.71 3.65 1.27
N GLY A 276 27.72 2.90 0.17
CA GLY A 276 28.71 2.96 -0.90
C GLY A 276 30.01 2.19 -0.62
N VAL A 277 30.17 1.64 0.58
CA VAL A 277 31.33 0.81 0.97
C VAL A 277 30.88 -0.59 1.35
N ASP A 278 29.98 -0.72 2.33
CA ASP A 278 29.43 -2.00 2.78
C ASP A 278 28.17 -2.39 1.97
N TYR A 279 27.36 -1.40 1.55
CA TYR A 279 26.10 -1.64 0.84
C TYR A 279 25.71 -0.49 -0.10
N VAL A 280 24.79 -0.76 -1.02
CA VAL A 280 23.99 0.23 -1.76
C VAL A 280 22.52 0.03 -1.43
N ILE A 281 21.73 1.09 -1.58
CA ILE A 281 20.29 1.08 -1.31
C ILE A 281 19.53 1.73 -2.46
N ASP A 282 18.50 1.04 -2.95
CA ASP A 282 17.46 1.63 -3.77
C ASP A 282 16.42 2.25 -2.82
N TYR A 283 16.36 3.58 -2.78
CA TYR A 283 15.45 4.29 -1.87
C TYR A 283 13.99 4.20 -2.28
N ASP A 284 13.72 4.00 -3.56
CA ASP A 284 12.35 3.91 -4.05
C ASP A 284 11.81 2.53 -3.70
N LEU A 285 12.61 1.47 -3.88
CA LEU A 285 12.26 0.07 -3.60
C LEU A 285 12.57 -0.42 -2.17
N GLY A 286 13.31 0.37 -1.39
CA GLY A 286 13.84 -0.02 -0.09
C GLY A 286 14.79 -1.21 -0.13
N LEU A 287 15.38 -1.53 -1.28
CA LEU A 287 16.23 -2.70 -1.46
C LEU A 287 17.68 -2.36 -1.12
N VAL A 288 18.21 -2.99 -0.07
CA VAL A 288 19.61 -2.92 0.31
C VAL A 288 20.36 -4.08 -0.32
N THR A 289 21.45 -3.78 -1.03
CA THR A 289 22.37 -4.79 -1.59
C THR A 289 23.72 -4.63 -0.92
N LEU A 290 24.18 -5.69 -0.25
CA LEU A 290 25.52 -5.75 0.33
C LEU A 290 26.55 -5.86 -0.79
N LEU A 291 27.58 -5.01 -0.74
CA LEU A 291 28.63 -4.96 -1.77
C LEU A 291 29.60 -6.13 -1.62
N ASP A 292 29.89 -6.52 -0.37
CA ASP A 292 30.64 -7.73 -0.03
C ASP A 292 29.93 -8.43 1.13
N PRO A 293 28.99 -9.36 0.86
CA PRO A 293 28.25 -10.05 1.91
C PRO A 293 29.14 -10.86 2.85
N GLN A 294 30.24 -11.44 2.35
CA GLN A 294 31.15 -12.25 3.16
C GLN A 294 31.92 -11.39 4.15
N ALA A 295 32.49 -10.27 3.69
CA ALA A 295 33.17 -9.33 4.56
C ALA A 295 32.20 -8.64 5.53
N THR A 296 30.99 -8.31 5.06
CA THR A 296 30.00 -7.56 5.85
C THR A 296 29.44 -8.40 6.99
N LEU A 297 29.12 -9.67 6.73
CA LEU A 297 28.56 -10.61 7.71
C LEU A 297 29.64 -11.36 8.50
N GLY A 298 30.92 -11.14 8.18
CA GLY A 298 32.05 -11.79 8.86
C GLY A 298 32.08 -13.31 8.73
N GLY A 299 31.41 -13.88 7.73
CA GLY A 299 31.20 -15.33 7.61
C GLY A 299 30.33 -15.95 8.72
N ASN A 300 29.68 -15.13 9.55
CA ASN A 300 28.76 -15.56 10.58
C ASN A 300 27.35 -15.75 9.97
N PRO A 301 26.84 -16.99 9.87
CA PRO A 301 25.49 -17.22 9.37
C PRO A 301 24.40 -16.67 10.30
N ASP A 302 24.74 -16.40 11.57
CA ASP A 302 23.83 -15.90 12.61
C ASP A 302 24.02 -14.40 12.88
N ALA A 303 24.67 -13.66 11.97
CA ALA A 303 24.90 -12.24 12.13
C ALA A 303 23.58 -11.46 12.24
N GLU A 304 23.46 -10.59 13.25
CA GLU A 304 22.25 -9.81 13.47
C GLU A 304 22.31 -8.52 12.64
N ILE A 305 21.41 -8.40 11.66
CA ILE A 305 21.23 -7.16 10.90
C ILE A 305 20.09 -6.35 11.53
N ARG A 306 20.38 -5.14 11.99
CA ARG A 306 19.35 -4.17 12.41
C ARG A 306 19.33 -3.01 11.45
N ALA A 307 18.14 -2.61 11.01
CA ALA A 307 17.96 -1.43 10.16
C ALA A 307 16.88 -0.53 10.74
N SER A 308 17.08 0.78 10.63
CA SER A 308 16.06 1.79 10.89
C SER A 308 16.09 2.84 9.79
N TRP A 309 14.93 3.39 9.44
CA TRP A 309 14.80 4.38 8.37
C TRP A 309 13.53 5.20 8.57
N GLU A 310 13.43 6.30 7.84
CA GLU A 310 12.19 7.08 7.73
C GLU A 310 11.60 6.84 6.34
N GLN A 311 10.34 6.45 6.25
CA GLN A 311 9.62 6.42 4.98
C GLN A 311 9.13 7.84 4.64
N ARG A 312 9.29 8.28 3.39
CA ARG A 312 8.61 9.49 2.93
C ARG A 312 7.11 9.21 2.89
N SER A 313 6.32 10.21 3.23
CA SER A 313 4.97 10.22 2.71
C SER A 313 5.02 10.30 1.18
N LEU A 314 4.14 9.58 0.50
CA LEU A 314 4.26 9.23 -0.92
C LEU A 314 4.04 10.40 -1.91
N PHE A 315 4.05 11.67 -1.49
CA PHE A 315 3.93 12.81 -2.41
C PHE A 315 5.09 13.81 -2.31
N ARG A 316 5.76 14.07 -3.44
CA ARG A 316 6.63 15.24 -3.65
C ARG A 316 5.91 16.24 -4.54
N ILE A 317 5.50 17.38 -3.99
CA ILE A 317 4.97 18.48 -4.81
C ILE A 317 6.12 19.17 -5.56
N ALA A 318 5.97 19.37 -6.86
CA ALA A 318 6.87 20.22 -7.66
C ALA A 318 6.77 21.67 -7.18
N PRO A 319 7.89 22.43 -7.06
CA PRO A 319 7.83 23.81 -6.59
C PRO A 319 6.96 24.66 -7.53
N THR A 320 5.93 25.31 -6.98
CA THR A 320 5.17 26.33 -7.70
C THR A 320 6.03 27.58 -7.85
N THR A 321 6.54 27.83 -9.06
CA THR A 321 7.27 29.07 -9.38
C THR A 321 6.33 30.26 -9.25
N VAL A 322 6.51 31.08 -8.21
CA VAL A 322 5.79 32.36 -8.07
C VAL A 322 6.49 33.42 -8.90
N PHE A 323 5.88 33.84 -10.01
CA PHE A 323 6.30 35.03 -10.75
C PHE A 323 5.63 36.27 -10.13
N GLY A 324 6.43 37.15 -9.53
CA GLY A 324 6.00 38.47 -9.08
C GLY A 324 6.60 39.56 -9.97
N LEU A 325 5.77 40.36 -10.64
CA LEU A 325 6.18 41.59 -11.32
C LEU A 325 5.96 42.77 -10.38
N ASN A 326 7.01 43.56 -10.11
CA ASN A 326 6.88 44.84 -9.45
C ASN A 326 6.85 45.97 -10.49
N ALA A 327 5.74 46.70 -10.57
CA ALA A 327 5.74 47.99 -11.23
C ALA A 327 6.09 49.07 -10.18
N ARG A 328 7.26 49.69 -10.32
CA ARG A 328 7.53 50.97 -9.66
C ARG A 328 7.19 52.08 -10.66
N THR A 329 6.16 52.86 -10.34
CA THR A 329 5.94 54.20 -10.88
C THR A 329 6.71 55.22 -10.06
#